data_AF-A0A2V8CTA9-F1
#
_entry.id   AF-A0A2V8CTA9-F1
#
_cell.length_a   1.000
_cell.length_b   1.000
_cell.length_c   1.000
_cell.angle_alpha   90.00
_cell.angle_beta   90.00
_cell.angle_gamma   90.00
#
_symmetry.space_group_name_H-M   'P 1'
#
loop_
_entity.id
_entity.type
_entity.pdbx_description
1 polymer ?
#
loop_
_entity_poly.entity_id
_entity_poly.type
_entity_poly.pdbx_seq_one_letter_code
_entity_poly.pdbx_strand_id
1 'polypeptide(L)'
;MNKTMMAAALAAGVMFGYSGRAWTQTDQKLPVAGYAPAKDIPGARELPNPDVDYKVVFSVAAVAKPEEIHPTLKTIALYLNTLAHNGVPAGHRHIAAVFHQGGGDAVLADDVYKARHNGT
;
A
#
# COMPACT_ATOMS: atom_id res chain seq x y z
N MET A 1 -22.21 52.69 -18.37
CA MET A 1 -23.67 52.43 -18.35
C MET A 1 -23.93 51.17 -19.16
N ASN A 2 -24.30 50.10 -18.48
CA ASN A 2 -24.55 48.75 -19.02
C ASN A 2 -26.01 48.64 -19.48
N LYS A 3 -26.30 47.97 -20.61
CA LYS A 3 -27.55 47.24 -20.92
C LYS A 3 -27.24 46.22 -22.05
N THR A 4 -27.16 44.91 -21.76
CA THR A 4 -28.12 43.82 -22.15
C THR A 4 -28.35 43.71 -23.67
N MET A 5 -28.35 42.57 -24.36
CA MET A 5 -28.67 41.18 -24.04
C MET A 5 -28.46 40.36 -25.33
N MET A 6 -27.95 39.13 -25.27
CA MET A 6 -28.39 38.10 -26.23
C MET A 6 -28.21 36.71 -25.62
N ALA A 7 -29.31 35.96 -25.61
CA ALA A 7 -29.46 34.64 -25.03
C ALA A 7 -29.37 33.53 -26.09
N ALA A 8 -29.39 32.29 -25.58
CA ALA A 8 -29.45 30.99 -26.25
C ALA A 8 -28.08 30.42 -26.68
N ALA A 9 -27.70 29.17 -26.36
CA ALA A 9 -28.51 28.00 -26.07
C ALA A 9 -27.90 27.12 -24.96
N LEU A 10 -28.79 26.61 -24.10
CA LEU A 10 -28.55 25.50 -23.18
C LEU A 10 -28.35 24.21 -23.99
N ALA A 11 -27.15 23.65 -23.96
CA ALA A 11 -26.94 22.23 -24.23
C ALA A 11 -26.80 21.51 -22.89
N ALA A 12 -27.94 21.02 -22.38
CA ALA A 12 -27.98 20.10 -21.26
C ALA A 12 -27.43 18.74 -21.71
N GLY A 13 -26.12 18.58 -21.64
CA GLY A 13 -25.46 17.29 -21.66
C GLY A 13 -25.31 16.78 -20.23
N VAL A 14 -26.36 16.19 -19.68
CA VAL A 14 -26.28 15.45 -18.41
C VAL A 14 -25.51 14.16 -18.70
N MET A 15 -24.18 14.25 -18.65
CA MET A 15 -23.29 13.10 -18.58
C MET A 15 -23.33 12.57 -17.14
N PHE A 16 -24.37 11.80 -16.81
CA PHE A 16 -24.35 10.86 -15.69
C PHE A 16 -23.44 9.68 -16.10
N GLY A 17 -22.14 9.94 -16.20
CA GLY A 17 -21.12 8.96 -16.53
C GLY A 17 -20.26 8.70 -15.31
N TYR A 18 -20.64 7.72 -14.51
CA TYR A 18 -19.78 6.96 -13.58
C TYR A 18 -18.63 7.78 -12.95
N SER A 19 -18.94 8.57 -11.92
CA SER A 19 -17.92 9.00 -10.96
C SER A 19 -17.47 7.78 -10.16
N GLY A 20 -16.62 6.95 -10.78
CA GLY A 20 -15.69 6.13 -10.00
C GLY A 20 -14.98 7.10 -9.06
N ARG A 21 -15.01 6.82 -7.75
CA ARG A 21 -14.35 7.66 -6.74
C ARG A 21 -12.88 7.79 -7.14
N ALA A 22 -12.53 8.92 -7.77
CA ALA A 22 -11.15 9.33 -7.93
C ALA A 22 -10.71 9.78 -6.54
N TRP A 23 -10.13 8.85 -5.78
CA TRP A 23 -9.44 9.20 -4.56
C TRP A 23 -8.29 10.14 -4.95
N THR A 24 -8.32 11.36 -4.43
CA THR A 24 -7.21 12.31 -4.61
C THR A 24 -5.95 11.64 -4.07
N GLN A 25 -4.97 11.37 -4.94
CA GLN A 25 -3.62 10.99 -4.52
C GLN A 25 -3.06 12.14 -3.68
N THR A 26 -3.15 12.01 -2.37
CA THR A 26 -2.37 12.85 -1.48
C THR A 26 -0.92 12.38 -1.59
N ASP A 27 0.00 13.29 -1.90
CA ASP A 27 1.47 13.12 -1.85
C ASP A 27 1.98 12.85 -0.42
N GLN A 28 1.30 11.94 0.29
CA GLN A 28 1.73 11.46 1.59
C GLN A 28 2.99 10.62 1.38
N LYS A 29 4.05 11.01 2.11
CA LYS A 29 5.25 10.17 2.21
C LYS A 29 4.82 8.75 2.59
N LEU A 30 5.19 7.79 1.74
CA LEU A 30 4.82 6.40 1.94
C LEU A 30 5.33 5.89 3.30
N PRO A 31 4.56 5.02 3.99
CA PRO A 31 4.93 4.51 5.31
C PRO A 31 6.29 3.82 5.35
N VAL A 32 6.62 3.05 4.31
CA VAL A 32 7.92 2.37 4.19
C VAL A 32 8.76 3.06 3.13
N ALA A 33 9.80 3.77 3.56
CA ALA A 33 10.70 4.46 2.65
C ALA A 33 11.47 3.47 1.75
N GLY A 34 11.76 3.88 0.51
CA GLY A 34 12.52 3.06 -0.45
C GLY A 34 11.72 1.95 -1.15
N TYR A 35 10.43 1.78 -0.82
CA TYR A 35 9.53 0.83 -1.48
C TYR A 35 8.41 1.56 -2.21
N ALA A 36 8.16 1.19 -3.47
CA ALA A 36 6.99 1.67 -4.21
C ALA A 36 5.70 0.97 -3.74
N PRO A 37 4.52 1.59 -3.90
CA PRO A 37 3.25 0.87 -3.82
C PRO A 37 3.08 -0.05 -5.04
N ALA A 38 2.02 -0.86 -5.05
CA ALA A 38 1.63 -1.60 -6.25
C ALA A 38 1.39 -0.64 -7.42
N LYS A 39 1.72 -1.09 -8.62
CA LYS A 39 1.53 -0.30 -9.84
C LYS A 39 0.05 -0.10 -10.10
N ASP A 40 -0.34 1.14 -10.38
CA ASP A 40 -1.71 1.47 -10.79
C ASP A 40 -2.03 0.82 -12.15
N ILE A 41 -3.21 0.19 -12.22
CA ILE A 41 -3.75 -0.38 -13.46
C ILE A 41 -4.92 0.51 -13.92
N PRO A 42 -4.82 1.14 -15.11
CA PRO A 42 -5.91 1.97 -15.63
C PRO A 42 -7.23 1.21 -15.71
N GLY A 43 -8.29 1.78 -15.13
CA GLY A 43 -9.62 1.16 -15.11
C GLY A 43 -9.76 -0.03 -14.15
N ALA A 44 -8.83 -0.22 -13.21
CA ALA A 44 -8.98 -1.19 -12.13
C ALA A 44 -10.30 -0.96 -11.39
N ARG A 45 -11.10 -2.01 -11.26
CA ARG A 45 -12.38 -1.97 -10.53
C ARG A 45 -12.22 -2.21 -9.04
N GLU A 46 -11.17 -2.93 -8.66
CA GLU A 46 -10.85 -3.27 -7.28
C GLU A 46 -9.61 -2.47 -6.86
N LEU A 47 -9.82 -1.52 -5.97
CA LEU A 47 -8.78 -0.76 -5.28
C LEU A 47 -9.00 -0.93 -3.77
N PRO A 48 -7.95 -0.78 -2.94
CA PRO A 48 -8.15 -0.66 -1.50
C PRO A 48 -9.20 0.40 -1.17
N ASN A 49 -10.13 0.06 -0.29
CA ASN A 49 -11.19 0.94 0.17
C ASN A 49 -10.75 1.61 1.49
N PRO A 50 -10.62 2.95 1.53
CA PRO A 50 -10.25 3.71 2.74
C PRO A 50 -11.16 3.50 3.96
N ASP A 51 -12.41 3.11 3.71
CA ASP A 51 -13.42 2.88 4.76
C ASP A 51 -13.26 1.50 5.44
N VAL A 52 -12.38 0.63 4.94
CA VAL A 52 -12.13 -0.71 5.49
C VAL A 52 -11.00 -0.67 6.52
N ASP A 53 -11.24 -1.30 7.67
CA ASP A 53 -10.24 -1.57 8.71
C ASP A 53 -9.47 -2.87 8.39
N TYR A 54 -8.33 -2.75 7.70
CA TYR A 54 -7.55 -3.89 7.23
C TYR A 54 -6.77 -4.54 8.37
N LYS A 55 -7.05 -5.83 8.62
CA LYS A 55 -6.35 -6.67 9.60
C LYS A 55 -5.75 -7.88 8.88
N VAL A 56 -4.44 -7.86 8.68
CA VAL A 56 -3.75 -8.86 7.85
C VAL A 56 -2.61 -9.51 8.62
N VAL A 57 -2.57 -10.84 8.56
CA VAL A 57 -1.48 -11.64 9.13
C VAL A 57 -0.68 -12.26 8.00
N PHE A 58 0.62 -11.98 7.97
CA PHE A 58 1.56 -12.56 7.02
C PHE A 58 2.30 -13.73 7.66
N SER A 59 2.31 -14.86 6.97
CA SER A 59 3.14 -16.02 7.28
C SER A 59 4.55 -15.79 6.74
N VAL A 60 5.55 -15.78 7.61
CA VAL A 60 6.96 -15.56 7.26
C VAL A 60 7.75 -16.84 7.56
N ALA A 61 7.87 -17.69 6.54
CA ALA A 61 8.42 -19.04 6.69
C ALA A 61 9.72 -19.30 5.92
N ALA A 62 9.99 -18.48 4.89
CA ALA A 62 11.09 -18.71 3.97
C ALA A 62 12.44 -18.51 4.68
N VAL A 63 13.44 -19.31 4.29
CA VAL A 63 14.83 -19.02 4.64
C VAL A 63 15.29 -17.88 3.74
N ALA A 64 15.78 -16.79 4.33
CA ALA A 64 16.46 -15.72 3.62
C ALA A 64 17.97 -15.87 3.79
N LYS A 65 18.75 -15.40 2.82
CA LYS A 65 20.20 -15.25 3.03
C LYS A 65 20.45 -14.11 4.02
N PRO A 66 21.43 -14.22 4.93
CA PRO A 66 21.69 -13.20 5.95
C PRO A 66 21.95 -11.80 5.38
N GLU A 67 22.53 -11.68 4.19
CA GLU A 67 22.84 -10.39 3.55
C GLU A 67 21.66 -9.80 2.76
N GLU A 68 20.57 -10.54 2.62
CA GLU A 68 19.41 -10.14 1.83
C GLU A 68 18.21 -9.80 2.74
N ILE A 69 17.51 -8.72 2.40
CA ILE A 69 16.21 -8.43 3.04
C ILE A 69 15.24 -9.57 2.73
N HIS A 70 14.63 -10.11 3.79
CA HIS A 70 13.67 -11.22 3.69
C HIS A 70 12.55 -10.91 2.66
N PRO A 71 12.25 -11.82 1.72
CA PRO A 71 11.32 -11.55 0.62
C PRO A 71 9.91 -11.16 1.08
N THR A 72 9.35 -11.84 2.08
CA THR A 72 8.02 -11.48 2.63
C THR A 72 7.99 -10.08 3.24
N LEU A 73 9.10 -9.57 3.80
CA LEU A 73 9.14 -8.20 4.31
C LEU A 73 9.04 -7.17 3.18
N LYS A 74 9.62 -7.46 2.02
CA LYS A 74 9.45 -6.65 0.80
C LYS A 74 7.98 -6.62 0.37
N THR A 75 7.30 -7.77 0.44
CA THR A 75 5.85 -7.87 0.15
C THR A 75 5.00 -7.08 1.15
N ILE A 76 5.34 -7.14 2.44
CA ILE A 76 4.63 -6.36 3.47
C ILE A 76 4.81 -4.85 3.22
N ALA A 77 6.02 -4.41 2.85
CA ALA A 77 6.28 -3.01 2.50
C ALA A 77 5.45 -2.56 1.29
N LEU A 78 5.43 -3.36 0.22
CA LEU A 78 4.58 -3.14 -0.95
C LEU A 78 3.10 -3.02 -0.56
N TYR A 79 2.61 -3.93 0.28
CA TYR A 79 1.21 -3.95 0.72
C TYR A 79 0.85 -2.70 1.53
N LEU A 80 1.64 -2.36 2.55
CA LEU A 80 1.44 -1.17 3.38
C LEU A 80 1.45 0.11 2.55
N ASN A 81 2.40 0.24 1.64
CA ASN A 81 2.50 1.40 0.76
C ASN A 81 1.33 1.44 -0.23
N THR A 82 0.82 0.29 -0.70
CA THR A 82 -0.38 0.22 -1.55
C THR A 82 -1.63 0.71 -0.82
N LEU A 83 -1.83 0.29 0.43
CA LEU A 83 -2.95 0.79 1.24
C LEU A 83 -2.83 2.31 1.45
N ALA A 84 -1.64 2.80 1.79
CA ALA A 84 -1.39 4.23 1.98
C ALA A 84 -1.63 5.05 0.71
N HIS A 85 -1.11 4.57 -0.44
CA HIS A 85 -1.27 5.18 -1.76
C HIS A 85 -2.73 5.34 -2.16
N ASN A 86 -3.57 4.38 -1.78
CA ASN A 86 -5.01 4.40 -2.03
C ASN A 86 -5.83 5.12 -0.95
N GLY A 87 -5.18 5.85 -0.04
CA GLY A 87 -5.84 6.70 0.95
C GLY A 87 -6.33 5.99 2.21
N VAL A 88 -5.96 4.72 2.43
CA VAL A 88 -6.32 4.00 3.67
C VAL A 88 -5.60 4.67 4.86
N PRO A 89 -6.35 5.18 5.87
CA PRO A 89 -5.76 5.87 7.02
C PRO A 89 -4.80 4.99 7.81
N ALA A 90 -3.82 5.58 8.49
CA ALA A 90 -2.86 4.84 9.31
C ALA A 90 -3.53 3.94 10.36
N GLY A 91 -4.63 4.42 10.96
CA GLY A 91 -5.39 3.66 11.94
C GLY A 91 -6.16 2.46 11.38
N HIS A 92 -6.26 2.29 10.05
CA HIS A 92 -6.98 1.20 9.38
C HIS A 92 -6.03 0.17 8.74
N ARG A 93 -4.73 0.21 9.03
CA ARG A 93 -3.70 -0.64 8.40
C ARG A 93 -2.99 -1.49 9.44
N HIS A 94 -3.67 -2.50 9.96
CA HIS A 94 -3.13 -3.41 10.97
C HIS A 94 -2.47 -4.63 10.33
N ILE A 95 -1.14 -4.70 10.46
CA ILE A 95 -0.34 -5.79 9.91
C ILE A 95 0.39 -6.52 11.02
N ALA A 96 0.29 -7.85 11.02
CA ALA A 96 1.11 -8.73 11.85
C ALA A 96 1.94 -9.65 10.96
N ALA A 97 3.23 -9.82 11.29
CA ALA A 97 4.12 -10.78 10.66
C ALA A 97 4.43 -11.89 11.64
N VAL A 98 4.09 -13.13 11.28
CA VAL A 98 4.34 -14.32 12.11
C VAL A 98 5.51 -15.06 11.51
N PHE A 99 6.65 -14.98 12.20
CA PHE A 99 7.88 -15.66 11.82
C PHE A 99 7.87 -17.07 12.37
N HIS A 100 8.05 -18.06 11.49
CA HIS A 100 8.12 -19.46 11.87
C HIS A 100 9.03 -20.22 10.90
N GLN A 101 9.40 -21.45 11.28
CA GLN A 101 10.36 -22.28 10.54
C GLN A 101 11.61 -21.46 10.14
N GLY A 102 11.99 -21.49 8.86
CA GLY A 102 13.17 -20.81 8.33
C GLY A 102 13.11 -19.28 8.41
N GLY A 103 11.92 -18.69 8.55
CA GLY A 103 11.77 -17.24 8.65
C GLY A 103 12.23 -16.68 10.00
N GLY A 104 12.33 -17.52 11.03
CA GLY A 104 12.69 -17.10 12.38
C GLY A 104 14.09 -16.46 12.48
N ASP A 105 15.00 -16.83 11.59
CA ASP A 105 16.35 -16.28 11.59
C ASP A 105 16.40 -14.79 11.22
N ALA A 106 15.40 -14.29 10.46
CA ALA A 106 15.34 -12.90 10.03
C ALA A 106 15.02 -11.89 11.15
N VAL A 107 14.68 -12.36 12.35
CA VAL A 107 14.38 -11.52 13.52
C VAL A 107 15.36 -11.71 14.67
N LEU A 108 16.40 -12.52 14.47
CA LEU A 108 17.47 -12.67 15.44
C LEU A 108 18.38 -11.44 15.41
N ALA A 109 18.93 -11.08 16.57
CA ALA A 109 20.07 -10.17 16.62
C ALA A 109 21.31 -10.85 16.00
N ASP A 110 22.23 -10.06 15.43
CA ASP A 110 23.39 -10.55 14.69
C ASP A 110 24.26 -11.53 15.50
N ASP A 111 24.45 -11.28 16.79
CA ASP A 111 25.23 -12.14 17.69
C ASP A 111 24.54 -13.49 17.93
N VAL A 112 23.22 -13.49 18.10
CA VAL A 112 22.39 -14.69 18.26
C VAL A 112 22.35 -15.49 16.96
N TYR A 113 22.18 -14.83 15.82
CA TYR A 113 22.22 -15.47 14.50
C TYR A 113 23.56 -16.19 14.30
N LYS A 114 24.68 -15.50 14.50
CA LYS A 114 26.02 -16.08 14.37
C LYS A 114 26.24 -17.25 15.31
N ALA A 115 25.83 -17.15 16.58
CA ALA A 115 25.97 -18.25 17.54
C ALA A 115 25.19 -19.51 17.09
N ARG A 116 24.04 -19.34 16.43
CA ARG A 116 23.23 -20.44 15.89
C ARG A 116 23.84 -21.07 14.64
N HIS A 117 24.63 -20.30 13.89
CA HIS A 117 25.20 -20.68 12.59
C HIS A 117 26.73 -20.78 12.61
N ASN A 118 27.31 -21.24 13.73
CA ASN A 118 28.76 -21.49 13.86
C ASN A 118 29.67 -20.28 13.61
N GLY A 119 29.20 -19.07 13.90
CA GLY A 119 29.94 -17.82 13.78
C GLY A 119 29.90 -17.15 12.42
N THR A 120 29.20 -17.74 11.44
CA THR A 120 29.00 -17.18 10.09
C THR A 120 27.67 -16.46 9.96
#